data_AF-A0A913X3Q9-F1
#
_entry.id   AF-A0A913X3Q9-F1
#
_cell.length_a   1.000
_cell.length_b   1.000
_cell.length_c   1.000
_cell.angle_alpha   90.00
_cell.angle_beta   90.00
_cell.angle_gamma   90.00
#
_symmetry.space_group_name_H-M   'P 1'
#
loop_
_entity.id
_entity.type
_entity.pdbx_description
1 polymer ?
#
loop_
_entity_poly.entity_id
_entity_poly.type
_entity_poly.pdbx_seq_one_letter_code
_entity_poly.pdbx_strand_id
1 'polypeptide(L)'
;MANNQQFDKRMFNIDGSEGHDSGALTPEQQLQLNQFKITTRIDNEKYLRDHPEVSYLLAGFLGNVFKQRPDNVREFAAKYFSNPSLKDEVSVKVMELKQKAAG
;
A
#
# COMPACT_ATOMS: atom_id res chain seq x y z
N MET A 1 -6.04 8.58 37.34
CA MET A 1 -6.49 7.54 36.39
C MET A 1 -5.61 7.67 35.15
N ALA A 2 -4.74 6.69 34.94
CA ALA A 2 -3.84 6.67 33.79
C ALA A 2 -4.57 6.03 32.60
N ASN A 3 -4.49 6.64 31.42
CA ASN A 3 -4.65 5.91 30.17
C ASN A 3 -3.70 6.51 29.13
N ASN A 4 -2.46 6.00 29.17
CA ASN A 4 -1.38 6.38 28.29
C ASN A 4 -1.52 5.53 27.02
N GLN A 5 -2.14 6.08 25.99
CA GLN A 5 -2.26 5.41 24.70
C GLN A 5 -0.88 5.41 24.05
N GLN A 6 -0.14 4.32 24.29
CA GLN A 6 1.18 4.06 23.73
C GLN A 6 1.06 4.01 22.21
N PHE A 7 1.38 5.12 21.55
CA PHE A 7 1.61 5.14 20.11
C PHE A 7 2.93 4.41 19.84
N ASP A 8 2.83 3.26 19.18
CA ASP A 8 3.98 2.41 18.88
C ASP A 8 4.94 3.16 17.93
N LYS A 9 6.03 3.70 18.52
CA LYS A 9 7.10 4.46 17.83
C LYS A 9 7.81 3.69 16.72
N ARG A 10 7.53 2.39 16.54
CA ARG A 10 8.22 1.51 15.58
C ARG A 10 7.69 1.60 14.13
N MET A 11 6.71 2.45 13.85
CA MET A 11 6.08 2.49 12.52
C MET A 11 6.86 3.25 11.44
N PHE A 12 7.85 4.08 11.80
CA PHE A 12 8.66 4.82 10.84
C PHE A 12 10.10 4.87 11.33
N ASN A 13 10.96 3.95 10.84
CA ASN A 13 12.41 4.01 11.05
C ASN A 13 12.97 5.29 10.39
N ILE A 14 12.86 6.42 11.09
CA ILE A 14 13.46 7.71 10.73
C ILE A 14 14.30 8.12 11.95
N ASP A 15 15.47 7.48 12.09
CA ASP A 15 16.46 7.88 13.10
C ASP A 15 17.22 9.09 12.55
N GLY A 16 17.07 10.25 13.19
CA GLY A 16 17.75 11.49 12.78
C GLY A 16 17.19 12.82 13.32
N SER A 17 16.04 12.83 14.00
CA SER A 17 15.39 14.06 14.49
C SER A 17 15.25 14.15 16.01
N GLU A 18 15.94 13.30 16.78
CA GLU A 18 15.70 13.11 18.22
C GLU A 18 15.85 14.39 19.09
N GLY A 19 16.56 15.41 18.61
CA GLY A 19 16.73 16.71 19.28
C GLY A 19 15.78 17.84 18.83
N HIS A 20 14.98 17.63 17.78
CA HIS A 20 14.02 18.61 17.22
C HIS A 20 12.56 18.12 17.25
N ASP A 21 12.28 17.02 17.96
CA ASP A 21 11.04 16.25 17.81
C ASP A 21 9.95 16.54 18.86
N SER A 22 10.08 17.62 19.62
CA SER A 22 9.11 17.99 20.66
C SER A 22 8.08 19.00 20.14
N GLY A 23 7.24 18.60 19.18
CA GLY A 23 6.12 19.41 18.68
C GLY A 23 6.19 19.83 17.20
N ALA A 24 6.47 18.89 16.30
CA ALA A 24 6.72 19.17 14.88
C ALA A 24 5.56 19.86 14.12
N LEU A 25 4.33 19.83 14.65
CA LEU A 25 3.17 20.51 14.06
C LEU A 25 2.36 21.21 15.16
N THR A 26 1.89 22.43 14.90
CA THR A 26 0.89 23.09 15.75
C THR A 26 -0.44 22.30 15.72
N PRO A 27 -1.34 22.49 16.70
CA PRO A 27 -2.66 21.84 16.68
C PRO A 27 -3.43 22.05 15.37
N GLU A 28 -3.34 23.26 14.79
CA GLU A 28 -3.97 23.60 13.51
C GLU A 28 -3.34 22.84 12.35
N GLN A 29 -2.00 22.77 12.31
CA GLN A 29 -1.27 22.01 11.29
C GLN A 29 -1.58 20.50 11.40
N GLN A 30 -1.71 19.99 12.61
CA GLN A 30 -2.10 18.61 12.84
C GLN A 30 -3.54 18.34 12.36
N LEU A 31 -4.47 19.28 12.59
CA LEU A 31 -5.84 19.17 12.08
C LEU A 31 -5.88 19.17 10.55
N GLN A 32 -5.13 20.08 9.91
CA GLN A 32 -5.02 20.13 8.46
C GLN A 32 -4.41 18.84 7.89
N LEU A 33 -3.35 18.32 8.51
CA LEU A 33 -2.74 17.06 8.12
C LEU A 33 -3.72 15.89 8.24
N ASN A 34 -4.54 15.86 9.29
CA ASN A 34 -5.54 14.82 9.48
C ASN A 34 -6.62 14.87 8.38
N GLN A 35 -7.13 16.07 8.07
CA GLN A 35 -8.08 16.25 6.98
C GLN A 35 -7.49 15.82 5.64
N PHE A 36 -6.27 16.25 5.34
CA PHE A 36 -5.55 15.84 4.13
C PHE A 36 -5.42 14.31 4.04
N LYS A 37 -4.97 13.65 5.12
CA LYS A 37 -4.85 12.17 5.16
C LYS A 37 -6.19 11.47 4.93
N ILE A 38 -7.29 12.01 5.46
CA ILE A 38 -8.63 11.44 5.24
C ILE A 38 -8.97 11.51 3.75
N THR A 39 -8.84 12.68 3.13
CA THR A 39 -9.09 12.85 1.69
C THR A 39 -8.21 11.93 0.86
N THR A 40 -6.90 11.88 1.14
CA THR A 40 -5.98 10.98 0.43
C THR A 40 -6.37 9.51 0.57
N ARG A 41 -6.83 9.07 1.74
CA ARG A 41 -7.29 7.68 1.93
C ARG A 41 -8.52 7.37 1.08
N ILE A 42 -9.49 8.29 1.04
CA ILE A 42 -10.69 8.15 0.20
C ILE A 42 -10.28 8.07 -1.28
N ASP A 43 -9.39 8.94 -1.72
CA ASP A 43 -8.93 8.96 -3.13
C ASP A 43 -8.17 7.69 -3.48
N ASN A 44 -7.31 7.20 -2.59
CA ASN A 44 -6.60 5.93 -2.77
C ASN A 44 -7.57 4.75 -2.87
N GLU A 45 -8.58 4.69 -2.01
CA GLU A 45 -9.59 3.63 -2.06
C GLU A 45 -10.42 3.68 -3.35
N LYS A 46 -10.79 4.88 -3.80
CA LYS A 46 -11.47 5.08 -5.08
C LYS A 46 -10.59 4.60 -6.24
N TYR A 47 -9.32 5.00 -6.26
CA TYR A 47 -8.37 4.55 -7.27
C TYR A 47 -8.26 3.03 -7.31
N LEU A 48 -8.05 2.38 -6.17
CA LEU A 48 -7.93 0.91 -6.12
C LEU A 48 -9.21 0.19 -6.55
N ARG A 49 -10.38 0.80 -6.32
CA ARG A 49 -11.68 0.28 -6.79
C ARG A 49 -11.84 0.42 -8.29
N ASP A 50 -11.43 1.55 -8.85
CA ASP A 50 -11.55 1.87 -10.28
C ASP A 50 -10.47 1.14 -11.12
N HIS A 51 -9.37 0.70 -10.48
CA HIS A 51 -8.22 0.04 -11.11
C HIS A 51 -8.02 -1.41 -10.63
N PRO A 52 -8.89 -2.36 -11.03
CA PRO A 52 -8.81 -3.76 -10.63
C PRO A 52 -7.49 -4.44 -11.03
N GLU A 53 -6.81 -3.96 -12.08
CA GLU A 53 -5.49 -4.43 -12.51
C GLU A 53 -4.45 -4.38 -11.39
N VAL A 54 -4.49 -3.37 -10.53
CA VAL A 54 -3.55 -3.21 -9.41
C VAL A 54 -3.77 -4.32 -8.38
N SER A 55 -5.02 -4.64 -8.08
CA SER A 55 -5.37 -5.72 -7.15
C SER A 55 -4.88 -7.07 -7.66
N TYR A 56 -5.05 -7.36 -8.95
CA TYR A 56 -4.55 -8.61 -9.55
C TYR A 56 -3.04 -8.72 -9.56
N LEU A 57 -2.38 -7.62 -9.89
CA LEU A 57 -0.94 -7.54 -9.93
C LEU A 57 -0.34 -7.85 -8.55
N LEU A 58 -0.89 -7.22 -7.50
CA LEU A 58 -0.46 -7.43 -6.12
C LEU A 58 -0.82 -8.82 -5.57
N ALA A 59 -2.06 -9.29 -5.79
CA ALA A 59 -2.48 -10.62 -5.35
C ALA A 59 -1.67 -11.73 -6.02
N GLY A 60 -1.40 -11.60 -7.33
CA GLY A 60 -0.54 -12.52 -8.07
C GLY A 60 0.89 -12.53 -7.53
N PHE A 61 1.45 -11.36 -7.26
CA PHE A 61 2.79 -11.24 -6.68
C PHE A 61 2.86 -11.90 -5.29
N LEU A 62 1.98 -11.51 -4.37
CA LEU A 62 1.96 -12.05 -3.01
C LEU A 62 1.68 -13.55 -2.98
N GLY A 63 0.77 -14.05 -3.82
CA GLY A 63 0.52 -15.48 -3.95
C GLY A 63 1.77 -16.26 -4.38
N ASN A 64 2.56 -15.70 -5.30
CA ASN A 64 3.83 -16.28 -5.71
C ASN A 64 4.89 -16.22 -4.60
N VAL A 65 4.99 -15.10 -3.87
CA VAL A 65 5.89 -14.98 -2.72
C VAL A 65 5.55 -16.01 -1.64
N PHE A 66 4.28 -16.17 -1.29
CA PHE A 66 3.87 -17.15 -0.27
C PHE A 66 4.07 -18.60 -0.72
N LYS A 67 3.91 -18.88 -2.01
CA LYS A 67 4.13 -20.22 -2.59
C LYS A 67 5.61 -20.57 -2.68
N GLN A 68 6.45 -19.65 -3.13
CA GLN A 68 7.86 -19.90 -3.42
C GLN A 68 8.77 -19.60 -2.22
N ARG A 69 8.32 -18.80 -1.26
CA ARG A 69 9.06 -18.36 -0.07
C ARG A 69 10.52 -17.97 -0.39
N PRO A 70 10.72 -16.98 -1.27
CA PRO A 70 12.06 -16.61 -1.70
C PRO A 70 12.88 -16.02 -0.55
N ASP A 71 14.17 -16.34 -0.50
CA ASP A 71 15.09 -15.77 0.51
C ASP A 71 15.25 -14.26 0.37
N ASN A 72 15.13 -13.74 -0.87
CA ASN A 72 15.18 -12.31 -1.17
C ASN A 72 13.92 -11.85 -1.92
N VAL A 73 12.97 -11.29 -1.18
CA VAL A 73 11.70 -10.79 -1.72
C VAL A 73 11.90 -9.62 -2.68
N ARG A 74 12.93 -8.77 -2.47
CA ARG A 74 13.20 -7.62 -3.35
C ARG A 74 13.66 -8.08 -4.73
N GLU A 75 14.60 -9.01 -4.79
CA GLU A 75 15.07 -9.56 -6.07
C GLU A 75 13.94 -10.31 -6.78
N PHE A 76 13.14 -11.06 -6.02
CA PHE A 76 11.94 -11.72 -6.54
C PHE A 76 10.95 -10.72 -7.15
N ALA A 77 10.71 -9.57 -6.49
CA ALA A 77 9.87 -8.50 -7.02
C ALA A 77 10.43 -7.92 -8.32
N ALA A 78 11.73 -7.63 -8.37
CA ALA A 78 12.37 -7.12 -9.59
C ALA A 78 12.16 -8.07 -10.77
N LYS A 79 12.37 -9.38 -10.56
CA LYS A 79 12.12 -10.40 -11.60
C LYS A 79 10.64 -10.51 -11.98
N TYR A 80 9.75 -10.54 -11.00
CA TYR A 80 8.31 -10.67 -11.23
C TYR A 80 7.77 -9.48 -12.04
N PHE A 81 8.03 -8.25 -11.60
CA PHE A 81 7.50 -7.05 -12.25
C PHE A 81 8.21 -6.68 -13.56
N SER A 82 9.41 -7.22 -13.82
CA SER A 82 10.09 -7.05 -15.11
C SER A 82 9.68 -8.10 -16.16
N ASN A 83 8.79 -9.03 -15.83
CA ASN A 83 8.31 -10.02 -16.79
C ASN A 83 7.47 -9.33 -17.89
N PRO A 84 7.88 -9.38 -19.17
CA PRO A 84 7.17 -8.69 -20.25
C PRO A 84 5.75 -9.24 -20.48
N SER A 85 5.50 -10.52 -20.17
CA SER A 85 4.18 -11.15 -20.32
C SER A 85 3.20 -10.76 -19.23
N LEU A 86 3.67 -10.17 -18.11
CA LEU A 86 2.84 -9.87 -16.94
C LEU A 86 1.67 -8.93 -17.28
N LYS A 87 1.92 -7.94 -18.14
CA LYS A 87 0.90 -6.97 -18.57
C LYS A 87 -0.28 -7.67 -19.25
N ASP A 88 0.01 -8.60 -20.15
CA ASP A 88 -0.99 -9.31 -20.93
C ASP A 88 -1.78 -10.27 -20.02
N GLU A 89 -1.09 -10.99 -19.13
CA GLU A 89 -1.71 -11.87 -18.14
C GLU A 89 -2.69 -11.13 -17.21
N VAL A 90 -2.29 -9.96 -16.71
CA VAL A 90 -3.17 -9.13 -15.86
C VAL A 90 -4.36 -8.61 -16.66
N SER A 91 -4.14 -8.20 -17.91
CA SER A 91 -5.19 -7.69 -18.79
C SER A 91 -6.28 -8.75 -19.04
N VAL A 92 -5.88 -10.00 -19.30
CA VAL A 92 -6.82 -11.13 -19.47
C VAL A 92 -7.65 -11.32 -18.20
N LYS A 93 -7.02 -11.37 -17.01
CA LYS A 93 -7.74 -11.55 -15.73
C LYS A 93 -8.73 -10.43 -15.45
N VAL A 94 -8.37 -9.18 -15.77
CA VAL A 94 -9.26 -8.03 -15.61
C VAL A 94 -10.46 -8.12 -16.56
N MET A 95 -10.26 -8.56 -17.81
CA MET A 95 -11.36 -8.79 -18.75
C MET A 95 -12.32 -9.89 -18.27
N GLU A 96 -11.79 -11.01 -17.79
CA GLU A 96 -12.59 -12.11 -17.23
C GLU A 96 -13.46 -11.66 -16.05
N LEU A 97 -12.94 -10.79 -15.18
CA LEU A 97 -13.73 -10.21 -14.10
C LEU A 97 -14.87 -9.35 -14.60
N LYS A 98 -14.58 -8.46 -15.55
CA LYS A 98 -15.60 -7.56 -16.09
C LYS A 98 -16.74 -8.35 -16.73
N GLN A 99 -16.42 -9.48 -17.35
CA GLN A 99 -17.43 -10.40 -17.89
C GLN A 99 -18.23 -11.11 -16.79
N LYS A 100 -17.58 -11.61 -15.73
CA LYS A 100 -18.26 -12.27 -14.60
C LYS A 100 -19.14 -11.32 -13.79
N ALA A 101 -18.80 -10.04 -13.71
CA ALA A 101 -19.61 -9.05 -13.00
C ALA A 101 -20.82 -8.55 -13.82
N ALA A 102 -20.86 -8.86 -15.12
CA ALA A 102 -21.90 -8.39 -16.05
C ALA A 102 -22.97 -9.46 -16.39
N GLY A 103 -22.80 -10.69 -15.91
CA GLY A 103 -23.76 -11.80 -16.06
C GLY A 103 -24.33 -12.23 -14.71
#